data_AF-A0A349HVE2-F1
#
_entry.id   AF-A0A349HVE2-F1
#
_cell.length_a   1.000
_cell.length_b   1.000
_cell.length_c   1.000
_cell.angle_alpha   90.00
_cell.angle_beta   90.00
_cell.angle_gamma   90.00
#
_symmetry.space_group_name_H-M   'P 1'
#
loop_
_entity.id
_entity.type
_entity.pdbx_description
1 polymer ?
#
loop_
_entity_poly.entity_id
_entity_poly.type
_entity_poly.pdbx_seq_one_letter_code
_entity_poly.pdbx_strand_id
1 'polypeptide(L)'
;MFDSLSEKLQNIIAKTHSQELTQDNMQDALREIRRALLEADVNLRVVKSFISSIKDKAEGENVLQGVNPSQQLVKIVHDELVEILGHESKPLNLSGHPSLIMMLGLQGSGKTTSSAKLAVK
;
A
#
# COMPACT_ATOMS: atom_id res chain seq x y z
N MET A 1 -1.98 4.59 -12.73
CA MET A 1 -0.59 4.66 -12.16
C MET A 1 -0.24 3.37 -11.45
N PHE A 2 -1.13 2.80 -10.64
CA PHE A 2 -0.90 1.54 -9.94
C PHE A 2 -1.52 0.32 -10.63
N ASP A 3 -1.86 0.40 -11.92
CA ASP A 3 -2.71 -0.58 -12.58
C ASP A 3 -2.04 -1.97 -12.64
N SER A 4 -0.75 -2.02 -13.01
CA SER A 4 0.06 -3.26 -13.01
C SER A 4 0.27 -3.86 -11.61
N LEU A 5 0.48 -3.02 -10.59
CA LEU A 5 0.60 -3.47 -9.20
C LEU A 5 -0.74 -4.01 -8.68
N SER A 6 -1.83 -3.30 -8.99
CA SER A 6 -3.19 -3.65 -8.56
C SER A 6 -3.59 -4.99 -9.16
N GLU A 7 -3.33 -5.21 -10.45
CA GLU A 7 -3.60 -6.47 -11.14
C GLU A 7 -2.81 -7.63 -10.53
N LYS A 8 -1.50 -7.44 -10.27
CA LYS A 8 -0.67 -8.46 -9.63
C LYS A 8 -1.15 -8.81 -8.23
N LEU A 9 -1.46 -7.82 -7.40
CA LEU A 9 -1.97 -8.03 -6.04
C LEU A 9 -3.33 -8.74 -6.06
N GLN A 10 -4.24 -8.34 -6.94
CA GLN A 10 -5.54 -9.00 -7.12
C GLN A 10 -5.38 -10.47 -7.53
N ASN A 11 -4.47 -10.76 -8.46
CA ASN A 11 -4.20 -12.13 -8.89
C ASN A 11 -3.61 -12.99 -7.77
N ILE A 12 -2.68 -12.45 -6.96
CA ILE A 12 -2.12 -13.15 -5.80
C ILE A 12 -3.22 -13.48 -4.80
N ILE A 13 -4.06 -12.49 -4.47
CA ILE A 13 -5.17 -12.63 -3.53
C ILE A 13 -6.21 -13.66 -4.03
N ALA A 14 -6.55 -13.64 -5.32
CA ALA A 14 -7.51 -14.56 -5.91
C ALA A 14 -7.06 -16.03 -5.80
N LYS A 15 -5.76 -16.30 -6.00
CA LYS A 15 -5.18 -17.65 -5.81
C LYS A 15 -5.37 -18.12 -4.36
N THR A 16 -5.12 -17.23 -3.39
CA THR A 16 -5.22 -17.56 -1.97
C THR A 16 -6.67 -17.72 -1.49
N HIS A 17 -7.65 -17.09 -2.16
CA HIS A 17 -9.07 -17.28 -1.87
C HIS A 17 -9.59 -18.67 -2.32
N SER A 18 -8.95 -19.28 -3.31
CA SER A 18 -9.43 -20.52 -3.94
C SER A 18 -8.98 -21.80 -3.21
N GLN A 19 -8.15 -21.67 -2.17
CA GLN A 19 -7.54 -22.76 -1.41
C GLN A 19 -7.57 -22.44 0.09
N GLU A 20 -7.54 -23.47 0.94
CA GLU A 20 -7.30 -23.26 2.38
C GLU A 20 -5.93 -22.59 2.59
N LEU A 21 -5.88 -21.60 3.49
CA LEU A 21 -4.66 -20.87 3.79
C LEU A 21 -3.72 -21.75 4.64
N THR A 22 -2.70 -22.32 4.00
CA THR A 22 -1.60 -23.01 4.67
C THR A 22 -0.41 -22.07 4.89
N GLN A 23 0.50 -22.40 5.81
CA GLN A 23 1.72 -21.61 6.01
C GLN A 23 2.59 -21.52 4.74
N ASP A 24 2.67 -22.61 3.98
CA ASP A 24 3.46 -22.66 2.74
C ASP A 24 2.86 -21.73 1.67
N ASN A 25 1.54 -21.82 1.45
CA ASN A 25 0.83 -20.96 0.49
C ASN A 25 0.95 -19.47 0.87
N MET A 26 0.92 -19.17 2.17
CA MET A 26 1.11 -17.80 2.66
C MET A 26 2.53 -17.28 2.39
N GLN A 27 3.58 -18.09 2.63
CA GLN A 27 4.95 -17.68 2.31
C GLN A 27 5.15 -17.44 0.81
N ASP A 28 4.56 -18.28 -0.04
CA ASP A 28 4.61 -18.09 -1.49
C ASP A 28 3.89 -16.81 -1.92
N ALA A 29 2.72 -16.52 -1.34
CA ALA A 29 1.99 -15.27 -1.58
C ALA A 29 2.82 -14.04 -1.18
N LEU A 30 3.45 -14.05 0.01
CA LEU A 30 4.33 -12.96 0.45
C LEU A 30 5.54 -12.78 -0.47
N ARG A 31 6.07 -13.88 -1.03
CA ARG A 31 7.17 -13.82 -2.01
C ARG A 31 6.72 -13.20 -3.33
N GLU A 32 5.52 -13.53 -3.82
CA GLU A 32 4.94 -12.89 -5.02
C GLU A 32 4.68 -11.40 -4.79
N ILE A 33 4.11 -11.01 -3.64
CA ILE A 33 3.88 -9.60 -3.26
C ILE A 33 5.20 -8.84 -3.23
N ARG A 34 6.24 -9.41 -2.61
CA ARG A 34 7.58 -8.80 -2.58
C ARG A 34 8.12 -8.53 -3.98
N ARG A 35 7.99 -9.48 -4.91
CA ARG A 35 8.44 -9.31 -6.31
C ARG A 35 7.64 -8.21 -7.00
N ALA A 36 6.31 -8.22 -6.85
CA ALA A 36 5.44 -7.21 -7.46
C ALA A 36 5.79 -5.79 -6.99
N LEU A 37 6.08 -5.60 -5.70
CA LEU A 37 6.49 -4.30 -5.16
C LEU A 37 7.86 -3.84 -5.68
N LEU A 38 8.83 -4.76 -5.78
CA LEU A 38 10.16 -4.42 -6.32
C LEU A 38 10.11 -4.08 -7.82
N GLU A 39 9.28 -4.77 -8.59
CA GLU A 39 9.04 -4.47 -10.01
C GLU A 39 8.28 -3.14 -10.22
N ALA A 40 7.59 -2.66 -9.19
CA ALA A 40 6.89 -1.37 -9.18
C ALA A 40 7.78 -0.21 -8.68
N ASP A 41 9.11 -0.38 -8.69
CA ASP A 41 10.09 0.60 -8.22
C ASP A 41 9.94 1.03 -6.75
N VAL A 42 9.35 0.19 -5.90
CA VAL A 42 9.26 0.45 -4.46
C VAL A 42 10.62 0.21 -3.80
N ASN A 43 11.02 1.14 -2.90
CA ASN A 43 12.30 1.04 -2.21
C ASN A 43 12.43 -0.26 -1.42
N LEU A 44 13.56 -0.97 -1.58
CA LEU A 44 13.82 -2.25 -0.91
C LEU A 44 13.62 -2.20 0.62
N ARG A 45 13.95 -1.08 1.28
CA ARG A 45 13.75 -0.94 2.74
C ARG A 45 12.27 -0.95 3.09
N VAL A 46 11.45 -0.25 2.31
CA VAL A 46 9.99 -0.19 2.46
C VAL A 46 9.37 -1.58 2.20
N VAL A 47 9.83 -2.26 1.15
CA VAL A 47 9.35 -3.63 0.86
C VAL A 47 9.70 -4.60 2.00
N LYS A 48 10.91 -4.51 2.55
CA LYS A 48 11.33 -5.36 3.68
C LYS A 48 10.49 -5.11 4.93
N SER A 49 10.27 -3.84 5.30
CA SER A 49 9.45 -3.50 6.47
C SER A 49 7.99 -3.94 6.27
N PHE A 50 7.43 -3.71 5.08
CA PHE A 50 6.07 -4.10 4.70
C PHE A 50 5.84 -5.61 4.89
N ILE A 51 6.71 -6.44 4.30
CA ILE A 51 6.58 -7.89 4.38
C ILE A 51 6.79 -8.40 5.81
N SER A 52 7.71 -7.79 6.58
CA SER A 52 7.91 -8.14 7.99
C SER A 52 6.67 -7.86 8.81
N SER A 53 6.09 -6.67 8.68
CA SER A 53 4.88 -6.26 9.41
C SER A 53 3.69 -7.17 9.11
N ILE A 54 3.48 -7.52 7.83
CA ILE A 54 2.42 -8.47 7.45
C ILE A 54 2.64 -9.84 8.10
N LYS A 55 3.88 -10.33 8.10
CA LYS A 55 4.21 -11.62 8.70
C LYS A 55 3.93 -11.62 10.21
N ASP A 56 4.37 -10.57 10.91
CA ASP A 56 4.17 -10.43 12.36
C ASP A 56 2.66 -10.36 12.70
N LYS A 57 1.87 -9.62 11.90
CA LYS A 57 0.41 -9.53 12.05
C LYS A 57 -0.29 -10.86 11.76
N ALA A 58 0.15 -11.58 10.73
CA ALA A 58 -0.42 -12.87 10.37
C ALA A 58 -0.13 -13.97 11.41
N GLU A 59 1.04 -13.92 12.06
CA GLU A 59 1.39 -14.80 13.17
C GLU A 59 0.67 -14.41 14.48
N GLY A 60 0.51 -13.10 14.73
CA GLY A 60 -0.09 -12.58 15.97
C GLY A 60 -1.62 -12.61 16.03
N GLU A 61 -2.33 -12.47 14.90
CA GLU A 61 -3.80 -12.37 14.90
C GLU A 61 -4.55 -13.71 15.04
N ASN A 62 -3.89 -14.86 15.20
CA ASN A 62 -4.56 -16.17 15.09
C ASN A 62 -5.51 -16.18 13.88
N VAL A 63 -4.95 -15.96 12.68
CA VAL A 63 -5.66 -15.92 11.38
C VAL A 63 -6.53 -17.19 11.12
N LEU A 64 -6.44 -18.17 12.01
CA LEU A 64 -7.09 -19.47 12.01
C LEU A 64 -8.40 -19.54 12.83
N GLN A 65 -8.85 -18.48 13.53
CA GLN A 65 -10.05 -18.56 14.38
C GLN A 65 -11.27 -17.80 13.80
N GLY A 66 -12.22 -18.55 13.25
CA GLY A 66 -13.62 -18.15 13.06
C GLY A 66 -13.96 -17.29 11.82
N VAL A 67 -12.97 -16.69 11.15
CA VAL A 67 -13.14 -15.89 9.93
C VAL A 67 -12.40 -16.58 8.78
N ASN A 68 -12.85 -16.38 7.53
CA ASN A 68 -12.16 -16.90 6.35
C ASN A 68 -10.69 -16.42 6.34
N PRO A 69 -9.70 -17.32 6.53
CA PRO A 69 -8.29 -16.95 6.65
C PRO A 69 -7.76 -16.16 5.45
N SER A 70 -8.26 -16.47 4.25
CA SER A 70 -7.87 -15.78 3.02
C SER A 70 -8.35 -14.33 3.01
N GLN A 71 -9.53 -14.04 3.55
CA GLN A 71 -10.03 -12.66 3.68
C GLN A 71 -9.27 -11.87 4.73
N GLN A 72 -8.84 -12.52 5.81
CA GLN A 72 -8.05 -11.88 6.86
C GLN A 72 -6.65 -11.51 6.35
N LEU A 73 -6.01 -12.36 5.54
CA LEU A 73 -4.75 -12.00 4.89
C LEU A 73 -4.91 -10.78 3.97
N VAL A 74 -5.99 -10.71 3.18
CA VAL A 74 -6.29 -9.54 2.34
C VAL A 74 -6.42 -8.28 3.17
N LYS A 75 -7.12 -8.36 4.29
CA LYS A 75 -7.28 -7.25 5.23
C LYS A 75 -5.93 -6.79 5.78
N ILE A 76 -5.08 -7.71 6.26
CA ILE A 76 -3.75 -7.38 6.78
C ILE A 76 -2.91 -6.65 5.72
N VAL A 77 -2.91 -7.15 4.48
CA VAL A 77 -2.18 -6.53 3.36
C VAL A 77 -2.74 -5.14 3.06
N HIS A 78 -4.06 -4.99 3.00
CA HIS A 78 -4.72 -3.71 2.77
C HIS A 78 -4.37 -2.69 3.86
N ASP A 79 -4.51 -3.07 5.12
CA ASP A 79 -4.28 -2.18 6.26
C ASP A 79 -2.81 -1.74 6.30
N GLU A 80 -1.88 -2.64 5.98
CA GLU A 80 -0.47 -2.28 5.86
C GLU A 80 -0.19 -1.33 4.68
N LEU A 81 -0.90 -1.48 3.55
CA LEU A 81 -0.78 -0.53 2.42
C LEU A 81 -1.28 0.86 2.81
N VAL A 82 -2.37 0.94 3.58
CA VAL A 82 -2.90 2.21 4.11
C VAL A 82 -1.89 2.87 5.05
N GLU A 83 -1.27 2.12 5.94
CA GLU A 83 -0.24 2.65 6.85
C GLU A 83 0.96 3.22 6.08
N ILE A 84 1.44 2.53 5.04
CA ILE A 84 2.58 3.00 4.23
C ILE A 84 2.24 4.25 3.40
N LEU A 85 1.04 4.28 2.81
CA LEU A 85 0.62 5.38 1.93
C LEU A 85 0.11 6.60 2.69
N GLY A 86 -0.14 6.45 3.99
CA GLY A 86 -0.64 7.49 4.89
C GLY A 86 -2.07 7.20 5.32
N HIS A 87 -2.27 7.02 6.63
CA HIS A 87 -3.55 6.67 7.22
C HIS A 87 -4.50 7.86 7.40
N GLU A 88 -4.00 9.10 7.38
CA GLU A 88 -4.80 10.31 7.67
C GLU A 88 -5.00 11.18 6.43
N SER A 89 -6.26 11.46 6.11
CA SER A 89 -6.60 12.45 5.10
C SER A 89 -6.52 13.85 5.70
N LYS A 90 -5.53 14.63 5.28
CA LYS A 90 -5.36 16.02 5.71
C LYS A 90 -5.72 16.99 4.60
N PRO A 91 -6.87 17.68 4.67
CA PRO A 91 -7.24 18.67 3.67
C PRO A 91 -6.28 19.87 3.71
N LEU A 92 -6.18 20.58 2.57
CA LEU A 92 -5.37 21.78 2.50
C LEU A 92 -6.02 22.89 3.32
N ASN A 93 -5.28 23.43 4.29
CA ASN A 93 -5.73 24.55 5.11
C ASN A 93 -5.27 25.89 4.49
N LEU A 94 -6.23 26.77 4.17
CA LEU A 94 -6.03 28.10 3.60
C LEU A 94 -6.53 29.23 4.52
N SER A 95 -6.63 28.99 5.84
CA SER A 95 -7.15 29.97 6.79
C SER A 95 -6.21 31.15 7.09
N GLY A 96 -5.01 31.19 6.50
CA GLY A 96 -4.05 32.28 6.70
C GLY A 96 -4.40 33.55 5.92
N HIS A 97 -4.02 34.72 6.44
CA HIS A 97 -4.23 36.02 5.81
C HIS A 97 -2.92 36.85 5.82
N PRO A 98 -2.13 36.83 4.73
CA PRO A 98 -2.31 36.01 3.52
C PRO A 98 -1.96 34.54 3.74
N SER A 99 -2.61 33.64 2.99
CA SER A 99 -2.21 32.23 2.91
C SER A 99 -1.10 32.08 1.88
N LEU A 100 0.10 31.70 2.32
CA LEU A 100 1.28 31.54 1.47
C LEU A 100 1.64 30.05 1.36
N ILE A 101 1.67 29.53 0.12
CA ILE A 101 2.07 28.14 -0.17
C ILE A 101 3.28 28.17 -1.10
N MET A 102 4.36 27.50 -0.68
CA MET A 102 5.56 27.34 -1.48
C MET A 102 5.61 25.93 -2.10
N MET A 103 5.77 25.87 -3.42
CA MET A 103 5.83 24.60 -4.16
C MET A 103 7.30 24.23 -4.41
N LEU A 104 7.76 23.13 -3.79
CA LEU A 104 9.13 22.63 -3.88
C LEU A 104 9.17 21.20 -4.46
N GLY A 105 10.32 20.80 -5.01
CA GLY A 105 10.49 19.49 -5.67
C GLY A 105 11.49 19.51 -6.83
N LEU A 106 11.84 18.33 -7.34
CA LEU A 106 12.82 18.14 -8.41
C LEU A 106 12.35 18.67 -9.78
N GLN A 107 13.27 18.90 -10.71
CA GLN A 107 12.90 19.25 -12.09
C GLN A 107 12.02 18.14 -12.70
N GLY A 108 10.97 18.53 -13.41
CA GLY A 108 10.04 17.57 -14.00
C GLY A 108 9.02 16.97 -13.02
N SER A 109 9.06 17.28 -11.72
CA SER A 109 8.11 16.75 -10.73
C SER A 109 6.69 17.36 -10.80
N GLY A 110 6.40 18.16 -11.83
CA GLY A 110 5.08 18.75 -12.04
C GLY A 110 4.72 19.93 -11.12
N LYS A 111 5.68 20.63 -10.50
CA LYS A 111 5.43 21.77 -9.60
C LYS A 111 4.53 22.84 -10.23
N THR A 112 4.93 23.39 -11.38
CA THR A 112 4.20 24.48 -12.06
C THR A 112 2.78 24.06 -12.44
N THR A 113 2.63 22.85 -12.99
CA THR A 113 1.32 22.28 -13.35
C THR A 113 0.45 22.07 -12.12
N SER A 114 1.04 21.61 -11.01
CA SER A 114 0.32 21.40 -9.75
C SER A 114 -0.09 22.73 -9.12
N SER A 115 0.75 23.77 -9.18
CA SER A 115 0.39 25.13 -8.76
C SER A 115 -0.81 25.66 -9.52
N ALA A 116 -0.83 25.52 -10.85
CA ALA A 116 -1.94 25.95 -11.69
C ALA A 116 -3.24 25.20 -11.35
N LYS A 117 -3.16 23.87 -11.18
CA LYS A 117 -4.31 23.05 -10.75
C LYS A 117 -4.82 23.46 -9.37
N LEU A 118 -3.92 23.80 -8.45
CA LEU A 118 -4.29 24.22 -7.10
C LEU A 118 -4.94 25.60 -7.09
N ALA A 119 -4.51 26.51 -7.97
CA ALA A 119 -5.06 27.86 -8.07
C ALA A 119 -6.48 27.93 -8.66
N VAL A 120 -6.89 26.92 -9.43
CA VAL A 120 -8.25 26.81 -10.00
C VAL A 120 -9.24 26.19 -8.99
N LYS A 121 -8.73 25.63 -7.89
CA LYS A 121 -9.52 24.97 -6.86
C LYS A 121 -9.99 25.96 -5.80
#